data_AF-A0A933G1J8-F1
#
_entry.id   AF-A0A933G1J8-F1
#
_cell.length_a   1.000
_cell.length_b   1.000
_cell.length_c   1.000
_cell.angle_alpha   90.00
_cell.angle_beta   90.00
_cell.angle_gamma   90.00
#
_symmetry.space_group_name_H-M   'P 1'
#
loop_
_entity.id
_entity.type
_entity.pdbx_description
1 polymer ?
#
loop_
_entity_poly.entity_id
_entity_poly.type
_entity_poly.pdbx_seq_one_letter_code
_entity_poly.pdbx_strand_id
1 'polypeptide(L)'
;TYQIPYRSLLPQRVANLLAVGRCISVDHRAHHATKEIPACFATGEAAGIAAVLSLRRGVAPPALDVRELQMKLRAAGAWLPGS
;
A
#
# COMPACT_ATOMS: atom_id res chain seq x y z
N THR A 1 8.25 -0.63 -15.45
CA THR A 1 8.13 -0.56 -13.97
C THR A 1 6.71 -0.92 -13.58
N TYR A 2 6.50 -1.81 -12.61
CA TYR A 2 5.16 -2.20 -12.17
C TYR A 2 4.76 -1.38 -10.94
N GLN A 3 3.51 -0.90 -10.93
CA GLN A 3 2.93 -0.19 -9.79
C GLN A 3 2.11 -1.17 -8.96
N ILE A 4 2.15 -1.02 -7.63
CA ILE A 4 1.28 -1.77 -6.72
C ILE A 4 0.16 -0.83 -6.27
N PRO A 5 -1.09 -1.03 -6.75
CA PRO A 5 -2.20 -0.20 -6.32
C PRO A 5 -2.44 -0.36 -4.82
N TYR A 6 -2.71 0.76 -4.12
CA TYR A 6 -3.00 0.70 -2.67
C TYR A 6 -4.18 -0.24 -2.36
N ARG A 7 -5.19 -0.26 -3.23
CA ARG A 7 -6.34 -1.18 -3.11
C ARG A 7 -5.97 -2.67 -3.04
N SER A 8 -4.81 -3.09 -3.58
CA SER A 8 -4.35 -4.48 -3.53
C SER A 8 -3.93 -4.90 -2.11
N LEU A 9 -3.73 -3.95 -1.21
CA LEU A 9 -3.40 -4.15 0.20
C LEU A 9 -4.65 -4.26 1.08
N LEU A 10 -5.83 -3.91 0.56
CA LEU A 10 -7.08 -3.79 1.32
C LEU A 10 -7.91 -5.08 1.25
N PRO A 11 -8.16 -5.76 2.37
CA PRO A 11 -9.12 -6.85 2.45
C PRO A 11 -10.55 -6.33 2.28
N GLN A 12 -11.41 -7.09 1.58
CA GLN A 12 -12.80 -6.65 1.33
C GLN A 12 -13.71 -6.72 2.57
N ARG A 13 -13.39 -7.57 3.55
CA ARG A 13 -14.28 -7.87 4.69
C ARG A 13 -13.83 -7.27 6.02
N VAL A 14 -12.58 -6.83 6.12
CA VAL A 14 -11.98 -6.35 7.37
C VAL A 14 -11.37 -4.99 7.12
N ALA A 15 -12.04 -3.94 7.57
CA ALA A 15 -11.68 -2.56 7.23
C ALA A 15 -10.41 -2.05 7.94
N ASN A 16 -10.04 -2.62 9.09
CA ASN A 16 -8.89 -2.22 9.91
C ASN A 16 -7.65 -3.11 9.70
N LEU A 17 -7.61 -3.87 8.61
CA LEU A 17 -6.52 -4.79 8.28
C LEU A 17 -5.87 -4.38 6.96
N LEU A 18 -4.54 -4.47 6.90
CA LEU A 18 -3.77 -4.31 5.67
C LEU A 18 -2.96 -5.59 5.44
N ALA A 19 -3.11 -6.20 4.26
CA ALA A 19 -2.28 -7.31 3.83
C ALA A 19 -1.14 -6.76 2.97
N VAL A 20 0.10 -7.20 3.22
CA VAL A 20 1.30 -6.67 2.54
C VAL A 20 2.24 -7.78 2.09
N GLY A 21 3.21 -7.45 1.23
CA GLY A 21 4.16 -8.41 0.68
C GLY A 21 3.48 -9.55 -0.08
N ARG A 22 3.77 -10.80 0.28
CA ARG A 22 3.27 -12.00 -0.41
C ARG A 22 1.76 -12.20 -0.29
N CYS A 23 1.11 -11.53 0.67
CA CYS A 23 -0.29 -11.73 1.00
C CYS A 23 -1.23 -10.76 0.24
N ILE A 24 -0.70 -9.93 -0.65
CA ILE A 24 -1.50 -8.96 -1.41
C ILE A 24 -2.29 -9.62 -2.53
N SER A 25 -3.39 -8.99 -2.94
CA SER A 25 -4.19 -9.45 -4.07
C SER A 25 -3.49 -9.12 -5.39
N VAL A 26 -3.03 -10.16 -6.09
CA VAL A 26 -2.33 -10.08 -7.39
C VAL A 26 -2.70 -11.25 -8.30
N ASP A 27 -2.61 -11.03 -9.61
CA ASP A 27 -2.69 -12.13 -10.58
C ASP A 27 -1.41 -12.98 -10.58
N HIS A 28 -1.48 -14.14 -11.23
CA HIS A 28 -0.36 -15.10 -11.25
C HIS A 28 0.93 -14.53 -11.85
N ARG A 29 0.84 -13.64 -12.84
CA ARG A 29 2.01 -13.06 -13.52
C ARG A 29 2.65 -11.98 -12.66
N ALA A 30 1.84 -11.13 -12.04
CA ALA A 30 2.26 -10.10 -11.10
C ALA A 30 2.86 -10.69 -9.82
N HIS A 31 2.35 -11.84 -9.36
CA HIS A 31 2.84 -12.52 -8.16
C HIS A 31 4.35 -12.81 -8.20
N HIS A 32 4.90 -13.11 -9.38
CA HIS A 32 6.33 -13.40 -9.51
C HIS A 32 7.22 -12.19 -9.16
N ALA A 33 6.75 -10.97 -9.41
CA ALA A 33 7.47 -9.74 -9.10
C ALA A 33 7.12 -9.21 -7.70
N THR A 34 5.87 -9.32 -7.27
CA THR A 34 5.42 -8.75 -5.99
C THR A 34 5.80 -9.58 -4.76
N LYS A 35 6.22 -10.85 -4.95
CA LYS A 35 6.74 -11.70 -3.88
C LYS A 35 8.21 -11.40 -3.52
N GLU A 36 8.92 -10.65 -4.36
CA GLU A 36 10.32 -10.30 -4.14
C GLU A 36 10.47 -9.30 -2.98
N ILE A 37 11.65 -9.30 -2.37
CA ILE A 37 11.95 -8.47 -1.19
C ILE A 37 11.68 -6.97 -1.44
N PRO A 38 12.06 -6.37 -2.59
CA PRO A 38 11.82 -4.95 -2.83
C PRO A 38 10.33 -4.58 -2.82
N ALA A 39 9.47 -5.44 -3.37
CA ALA A 39 8.03 -5.22 -3.37
C ALA A 39 7.42 -5.41 -1.97
N CYS A 40 7.91 -6.39 -1.21
CA CYS A 40 7.52 -6.57 0.19
C CYS A 40 7.89 -5.35 1.05
N PHE A 41 9.08 -4.79 0.85
CA PHE A 41 9.53 -3.59 1.54
C PHE A 41 8.63 -2.39 1.21
N ALA A 42 8.42 -2.11 -0.08
CA ALA A 42 7.62 -0.96 -0.52
C ALA A 42 6.15 -1.04 -0.04
N THR A 43 5.55 -2.23 -0.08
CA THR A 43 4.18 -2.43 0.42
C THR A 43 4.07 -2.33 1.94
N GLY A 44 5.09 -2.79 2.68
CA GLY A 44 5.17 -2.63 4.13
C GLY A 44 5.29 -1.17 4.54
N GLU A 45 6.14 -0.40 3.87
CA GLU A 45 6.28 1.05 4.10
C GLU A 45 4.96 1.79 3.85
N ALA A 46 4.34 1.54 2.68
CA ALA A 46 3.05 2.14 2.34
C ALA A 46 1.96 1.82 3.38
N ALA A 47 1.89 0.57 3.86
CA ALA A 47 0.93 0.17 4.87
C ALA A 47 1.19 0.82 6.24
N GLY A 48 2.46 0.93 6.65
CA GLY A 48 2.82 1.60 7.91
C GLY A 48 2.40 3.08 7.92
N ILE A 49 2.70 3.79 6.83
CA ILE A 49 2.28 5.19 6.67
C ILE A 49 0.75 5.29 6.63
N ALA A 50 0.09 4.42 5.87
CA ALA A 50 -1.36 4.39 5.77
C ALA A 50 -2.04 4.14 7.12
N ALA A 51 -1.50 3.24 7.95
CA ALA A 51 -2.00 2.96 9.29
C ALA A 51 -1.92 4.21 10.19
N VAL A 52 -0.77 4.90 10.20
CA VAL A 52 -0.59 6.14 10.99
C VAL A 52 -1.55 7.24 10.51
N LEU A 53 -1.71 7.42 9.20
CA LEU A 53 -2.64 8.41 8.65
C LEU A 53 -4.10 8.08 9.00
N SER A 54 -4.48 6.81 8.87
CA SER A 54 -5.81 6.31 9.23
C SER A 54 -6.14 6.62 10.70
N LEU A 55 -5.21 6.34 11.61
CA LEU A 55 -5.35 6.67 13.03
C LEU A 55 -5.49 8.18 13.27
N ARG A 56 -4.67 9.00 12.61
CA ARG A 56 -4.70 10.47 12.76
C ARG A 56 -5.97 11.11 12.23
N ARG A 57 -6.54 10.55 11.16
CA ARG A 57 -7.76 11.06 10.52
C ARG A 57 -9.04 10.46 11.10
N GLY A 58 -8.93 9.43 11.95
CA GLY A 58 -10.08 8.72 12.49
C GLY A 58 -10.87 7.96 11.41
N VAL A 59 -10.20 7.53 10.34
CA VAL A 59 -10.81 6.79 9.23
C VAL A 59 -10.18 5.41 9.10
N ALA A 60 -10.93 4.44 8.58
CA ALA A 60 -10.36 3.13 8.27
C ALA A 60 -9.45 3.19 7.01
N PRO A 61 -8.44 2.32 6.89
CA PRO A 61 -7.56 2.26 5.72
C PRO A 61 -8.23 2.30 4.33
N PRO A 62 -9.42 1.69 4.10
CA PRO A 62 -10.14 1.82 2.81
C PRO A 62 -10.71 3.22 2.53
N ALA A 63 -10.94 4.02 3.57
CA ALA A 63 -11.48 5.38 3.48
C ALA A 63 -10.39 6.46 3.50
N LEU A 64 -9.12 6.05 3.55
CA LEU A 64 -7.98 6.97 3.55
C LEU A 64 -7.83 7.66 2.18
N ASP A 65 -7.54 8.96 2.18
CA ASP A 65 -7.16 9.68 0.97
C ASP A 65 -5.79 9.19 0.48
N VAL A 66 -5.79 8.49 -0.66
CA VAL A 66 -4.58 7.95 -1.28
C VAL A 66 -3.62 9.06 -1.68
N ARG A 67 -4.09 10.29 -1.97
CA ARG A 67 -3.19 11.42 -2.29
C ARG A 67 -2.34 11.80 -1.08
N GLU A 68 -2.91 11.81 0.11
CA GLU A 68 -2.17 12.07 1.36
C GLU A 68 -1.09 11.00 1.58
N LEU A 69 -1.44 9.73 1.35
CA LEU A 69 -0.49 8.62 1.41
C LEU A 69 0.65 8.77 0.39
N GLN A 70 0.33 9.08 -0.87
CA GLN A 70 1.33 9.28 -1.92
C GLN A 70 2.27 10.45 -1.61
N MET A 71 1.76 11.56 -1.06
CA MET A 71 2.59 12.69 -0.63
C MET A 71 3.56 12.27 0.48
N LYS A 72 3.11 11.51 1.48
CA LYS A 72 3.96 11.01 2.56
C LYS A 72 5.03 10.05 2.06
N LEU A 73 4.68 9.14 1.15
CA LEU A 73 5.63 8.22 0.53
C LEU A 73 6.71 8.96 -0.26
N ARG A 74 6.33 9.96 -1.08
CA ARG A 74 7.31 10.80 -1.80
C ARG A 74 8.24 11.56 -0.84
N ALA A 75 7.69 12.10 0.25
CA ALA A 75 8.49 12.77 1.28
C ALA A 75 9.47 11.82 2.00
N ALA A 76 9.14 10.53 2.08
CA ALA A 76 10.02 9.48 2.59
C ALA A 76 11.05 8.98 1.55
N GLY A 77 11.04 9.52 0.33
CA GLY A 77 11.97 9.17 -0.75
C GLY A 77 11.44 8.07 -1.69
N ALA A 78 10.21 7.58 -1.52
CA ALA A 78 9.63 6.59 -2.41
C ALA A 78 9.33 7.18 -3.79
N TRP A 79 9.73 6.47 -4.85
CA TRP A 79 9.43 6.85 -6.22
C TRP A 79 8.03 6.36 -6.62
N LEU A 80 7.16 7.28 -7.04
CA LEU A 80 5.80 7.02 -7.51
C LEU A 80 5.59 7.68 -8.88
N PRO A 81 5.37 6.91 -9.97
CA PRO A 81 5.18 7.49 -11.29
C PRO A 81 3.79 8.14 -11.41
N GLY A 82 3.77 9.36 -11.93
CA GLY A 82 2.54 10.13 -12.20
C GLY A 82 1.92 10.77 -10.95
N SER A 83 1.39 11.98 -11.14
CA SER A 83 0.60 12.77 -10.17
C SER A 83 -0.87 12.72 -10.54
#